data_AF-A0A1I6S1X1-F1
#
_entry.id   AF-A0A1I6S1X1-F1
#
_cell.length_a   1.000
_cell.length_b   1.000
_cell.length_c   1.000
_cell.angle_alpha   90.00
_cell.angle_beta   90.00
_cell.angle_gamma   90.00
#
_symmetry.space_group_name_H-M   'P 1'
#
loop_
_entity.id
_entity.type
_entity.pdbx_description
1 polymer ?
#
loop_
_entity_poly.entity_id
_entity_poly.type
_entity_poly.pdbx_seq_one_letter_code
_entity_poly.pdbx_strand_id
1 'polypeptide(L)'
;MNNEVEESRSCLFGYLSWSLFPQLVPPEEIIRYVAEVERIIEGCHPHVIYFHQKDIGNALARIFARRQGDTESQFIEATTRSKYGQAHQLRGIEGTVAYWKAYRAITDEMFERLNTDKLSIDNSDGVWPEYELLILSFLGLESGLDVEVVSEELQRFAGVYYAETESDSDTTCEVRFDRDTASLIVDRLPHVWTQTPLIPSGPNVFDVQSLPLQVHFAEEDSEQGIRLRLTGPTLLSGNVDVVFVKQA
;
A
#
# COMPACT_ATOMS: atom_id res chain seq x y z
N MET A 1 -22.04 19.05 -7.19
CA MET A 1 -22.23 17.70 -6.64
C MET A 1 -20.84 17.26 -6.23
N ASN A 2 -20.56 17.20 -4.93
CA ASN A 2 -19.23 16.78 -4.46
C ASN A 2 -19.14 15.27 -4.69
N ASN A 3 -18.34 14.85 -5.66
CA ASN A 3 -18.00 13.45 -5.85
C ASN A 3 -16.95 13.09 -4.79
N GLU A 4 -17.40 12.60 -3.65
CA GLU A 4 -16.52 12.03 -2.64
C GLU A 4 -16.10 10.63 -3.14
N VAL A 5 -14.81 10.47 -3.45
CA VAL A 5 -14.22 9.18 -3.81
C VAL A 5 -13.63 8.57 -2.54
N GLU A 6 -14.30 7.55 -2.01
CA GLU A 6 -13.79 6.80 -0.85
C GLU A 6 -12.99 5.58 -1.35
N GLU A 7 -11.67 5.63 -1.22
CA GLU A 7 -10.77 4.52 -1.59
C GLU A 7 -10.66 3.53 -0.42
N SER A 8 -11.29 2.36 -0.54
CA SER A 8 -11.13 1.26 0.43
C SER A 8 -10.19 0.19 -0.13
N ARG A 9 -8.91 0.25 0.25
CA ARG A 9 -7.92 -0.73 -0.19
C ARG A 9 -8.22 -2.10 0.42
N SER A 10 -8.42 -3.11 -0.44
CA SER A 10 -8.57 -4.53 -0.08
C SER A 10 -9.86 -4.96 0.64
N CYS A 11 -10.97 -4.22 0.55
CA CYS A 11 -12.18 -4.55 1.32
C CYS A 11 -12.95 -5.76 0.77
N LEU A 12 -13.21 -5.83 -0.54
CA LEU A 12 -14.14 -6.83 -1.10
C LEU A 12 -13.53 -8.24 -1.18
N PHE A 13 -12.31 -8.36 -1.73
CA PHE A 13 -11.61 -9.64 -1.89
C PHE A 13 -10.51 -9.86 -0.85
N GLY A 14 -10.24 -8.90 0.03
CA GLY A 14 -9.07 -8.95 0.91
C GLY A 14 -9.40 -9.21 2.37
N TYR A 15 -10.57 -8.79 2.87
CA TYR A 15 -10.81 -8.84 4.31
C TYR A 15 -11.36 -10.20 4.78
N LEU A 16 -12.53 -10.60 4.28
CA LEU A 16 -13.16 -11.83 4.75
C LEU A 16 -12.76 -13.05 3.93
N SER A 17 -12.70 -12.97 2.60
CA SER A 17 -12.28 -14.09 1.73
C SER A 17 -10.87 -14.61 2.09
N TRP A 18 -9.95 -13.71 2.39
CA TRP A 18 -8.60 -14.04 2.87
C TRP A 18 -8.60 -14.75 4.22
N SER A 19 -9.59 -14.49 5.07
CA SER A 19 -9.73 -15.14 6.38
C SER A 19 -10.47 -16.48 6.30
N LEU A 20 -11.42 -16.61 5.37
CA LEU A 20 -12.23 -17.82 5.15
C LEU A 20 -11.44 -18.91 4.43
N PHE A 21 -10.67 -18.56 3.40
CA PHE A 21 -9.92 -19.53 2.60
C PHE A 21 -8.93 -20.39 3.41
N PRO A 22 -8.04 -19.83 4.26
CA PRO A 22 -7.15 -20.63 5.11
C PRO A 22 -7.91 -21.54 6.09
N GLN A 23 -9.18 -21.25 6.39
CA GLN A 23 -10.03 -22.05 7.26
C GLN A 23 -10.75 -23.21 6.54
N LEU A 24 -10.42 -23.47 5.27
CA LEU A 24 -11.02 -24.53 4.43
C LEU A 24 -12.54 -24.33 4.25
N VAL A 25 -12.99 -23.07 4.20
CA VAL A 25 -14.36 -22.75 3.83
C VAL A 25 -14.56 -23.06 2.34
N PRO A 26 -15.66 -23.72 1.93
CA PRO A 26 -15.86 -24.07 0.53
C PRO A 26 -15.89 -22.83 -0.39
N PRO A 27 -15.28 -22.88 -1.58
CA PRO A 27 -15.22 -21.73 -2.50
C PRO A 27 -16.57 -21.08 -2.80
N GLU A 28 -17.62 -21.87 -3.04
CA GLU A 28 -18.97 -21.36 -3.31
C GLU A 28 -19.56 -20.55 -2.15
N GLU A 29 -19.16 -20.82 -0.90
CA GLU A 29 -19.59 -20.00 0.23
C GLU A 29 -18.89 -18.64 0.24
N ILE A 30 -17.62 -18.61 -0.12
CA ILE A 30 -16.82 -17.37 -0.25
C ILE A 30 -17.37 -16.52 -1.40
N ILE A 31 -17.65 -17.15 -2.54
CA ILE A 31 -18.22 -16.48 -3.72
C ILE A 31 -19.61 -15.91 -3.40
N ARG A 32 -20.48 -16.69 -2.74
CA ARG A 32 -21.80 -16.22 -2.30
C ARG A 32 -21.70 -15.05 -1.33
N TYR A 33 -20.73 -15.07 -0.41
CA TYR A 33 -20.49 -13.93 0.48
C TYR A 33 -20.17 -12.66 -0.31
N VAL A 34 -19.25 -12.73 -1.27
CA VAL A 34 -18.89 -11.57 -2.09
C VAL A 34 -20.08 -11.06 -2.91
N ALA A 35 -20.88 -11.95 -3.50
CA ALA A 35 -22.10 -11.57 -4.22
C ALA A 35 -23.11 -10.85 -3.32
N GLU A 36 -23.24 -11.25 -2.05
CA GLU A 36 -24.11 -10.56 -1.10
C GLU A 36 -23.57 -9.18 -0.70
N VAL A 37 -22.24 -9.05 -0.56
CA VAL A 37 -21.62 -7.74 -0.34
C VAL A 37 -21.90 -6.82 -1.53
N GLU A 38 -21.67 -7.28 -2.76
CA GLU A 38 -21.97 -6.53 -3.99
C GLU A 38 -23.43 -6.04 -4.00
N ARG A 39 -24.38 -6.93 -3.69
CA ARG A 39 -25.81 -6.59 -3.63
C ARG A 39 -26.12 -5.49 -2.60
N ILE A 40 -25.41 -5.46 -1.48
CA ILE A 40 -25.60 -4.45 -0.43
C ILE A 40 -25.07 -3.09 -0.89
N ILE A 41 -23.95 -3.06 -1.61
CA ILE A 41 -23.26 -1.82 -2.02
C ILE A 41 -23.61 -1.36 -3.43
N GLU A 42 -24.50 -2.05 -4.15
CA GLU A 42 -24.87 -1.76 -5.55
C GLU A 42 -25.28 -0.28 -5.76
N GLY A 43 -26.05 0.29 -4.81
CA GLY A 43 -26.48 1.69 -4.86
C GLY A 43 -25.36 2.73 -4.69
N CYS A 44 -24.14 2.31 -4.32
CA CYS A 44 -22.97 3.16 -4.21
C CYS A 44 -22.18 3.26 -5.53
N HIS A 45 -22.60 2.57 -6.59
CA HIS A 45 -21.89 2.50 -7.88
C HIS A 45 -20.40 2.09 -7.71
N PRO A 46 -20.14 0.91 -7.10
CA PRO A 46 -18.79 0.54 -6.71
C PRO A 46 -17.93 0.23 -7.93
N HIS A 47 -16.71 0.76 -7.96
CA HIS A 47 -15.72 0.41 -8.98
C HIS A 47 -14.74 -0.61 -8.40
N VAL A 48 -14.52 -1.72 -9.09
CA VAL A 48 -13.61 -2.78 -8.63
C VAL A 48 -12.39 -2.85 -9.52
N ILE A 49 -11.23 -2.49 -8.98
CA ILE A 49 -9.94 -2.62 -9.65
C ILE A 49 -9.22 -3.84 -9.08
N TYR A 50 -8.94 -4.81 -9.95
CA TYR A 50 -8.32 -6.08 -9.60
C TYR A 50 -6.91 -6.19 -10.19
N PHE A 51 -5.91 -6.05 -9.32
CA PHE A 51 -4.51 -6.26 -9.67
C PHE A 51 -4.11 -7.72 -9.56
N HIS A 52 -3.34 -8.17 -10.53
CA HIS A 52 -2.91 -9.54 -10.54
C HIS A 52 -1.58 -9.76 -11.26
N GLN A 53 -0.87 -10.84 -10.92
CA GLN A 53 0.37 -11.23 -11.58
C GLN A 53 0.23 -12.61 -12.21
N LYS A 54 0.73 -12.77 -13.44
CA LYS A 54 0.69 -14.04 -14.18
C LYS A 54 1.47 -15.15 -13.47
N ASP A 55 2.68 -14.83 -13.00
CA ASP A 55 3.55 -15.79 -12.31
C ASP A 55 3.59 -15.52 -10.80
N ILE A 56 2.74 -16.24 -10.07
CA ILE A 56 2.66 -16.18 -8.60
C ILE A 56 3.97 -16.61 -7.94
N GLY A 57 4.71 -17.57 -8.53
CA GLY A 57 5.97 -18.03 -7.96
C GLY A 57 7.02 -16.92 -8.00
N ASN A 58 7.18 -16.31 -9.16
CA ASN A 58 8.09 -15.17 -9.32
C ASN A 58 7.64 -13.95 -8.50
N ALA A 59 6.32 -13.70 -8.41
CA ALA A 59 5.74 -12.67 -7.56
C ALA A 59 6.18 -12.82 -6.09
N LEU A 60 6.00 -14.02 -5.53
CA LEU A 60 6.39 -14.33 -4.15
C LEU A 60 7.90 -14.22 -3.94
N ALA A 61 8.70 -14.73 -4.87
CA ALA A 61 10.16 -14.63 -4.80
C ALA A 61 10.62 -13.16 -4.73
N ARG A 62 10.03 -12.27 -5.53
CA ARG A 62 10.31 -10.82 -5.46
C ARG A 62 9.91 -10.22 -4.11
N ILE A 63 8.78 -10.63 -3.55
CA ILE A 63 8.32 -10.15 -2.22
C ILE A 63 9.32 -10.59 -1.14
N PHE A 64 9.76 -11.85 -1.16
CA PHE A 64 10.71 -12.38 -0.18
C PHE A 64 12.07 -11.68 -0.27
N ALA A 65 12.57 -11.46 -1.50
CA ALA A 65 13.80 -10.71 -1.73
C ALA A 65 13.70 -9.25 -1.24
N ARG A 66 12.56 -8.59 -1.48
CA ARG A 66 12.36 -7.19 -1.10
C ARG A 66 12.21 -7.00 0.41
N ARG A 67 11.41 -7.84 1.08
CA ARG A 67 11.10 -7.70 2.51
C ARG A 67 12.23 -8.22 3.41
N GLN A 68 13.07 -9.12 2.89
CA GLN A 68 14.21 -9.73 3.61
C GLN A 68 13.78 -10.41 4.94
N GLY A 69 14.75 -10.87 5.72
CA GLY A 69 14.54 -11.50 7.02
C GLY A 69 13.69 -12.78 6.95
N ASP A 70 12.79 -12.96 7.94
CA ASP A 70 11.99 -14.18 8.12
C ASP A 70 10.72 -14.24 7.25
N THR A 71 10.54 -13.30 6.30
CA THR A 71 9.30 -13.18 5.52
C THR A 71 8.92 -14.49 4.83
N GLU A 72 9.88 -15.16 4.18
CA GLU A 72 9.63 -16.42 3.49
C GLU A 72 9.17 -17.52 4.47
N SER A 73 9.91 -17.71 5.56
CA SER A 73 9.59 -18.67 6.61
C SER A 73 8.20 -18.44 7.20
N GLN A 74 7.83 -17.17 7.44
CA GLN A 74 6.51 -16.80 7.95
C GLN A 74 5.38 -17.15 6.96
N PHE A 75 5.59 -16.93 5.66
CA PHE A 75 4.61 -17.30 4.63
C PHE A 75 4.44 -18.81 4.52
N ILE A 76 5.55 -19.55 4.55
CA ILE A 76 5.55 -21.02 4.54
C ILE A 76 4.83 -21.55 5.78
N GLU A 77 5.16 -21.00 6.95
CA GLU A 77 4.55 -21.41 8.22
C GLU A 77 3.04 -21.12 8.24
N ALA A 78 2.63 -19.90 7.88
CA ALA A 78 1.22 -19.52 7.82
C ALA A 78 0.42 -20.42 6.87
N THR A 79 0.98 -20.70 5.69
CA THR A 79 0.37 -21.62 4.72
C THR A 79 0.24 -23.03 5.30
N THR A 80 1.35 -23.59 5.79
CA THR A 80 1.42 -24.97 6.28
C THR A 80 0.52 -25.21 7.49
N ARG A 81 0.35 -24.19 8.35
CA ARG A 81 -0.48 -24.26 9.56
C ARG A 81 -1.96 -23.98 9.31
N SER A 82 -2.33 -23.44 8.15
CA SER A 82 -3.73 -23.23 7.78
C SER A 82 -4.48 -24.56 7.63
N LYS A 83 -5.80 -24.58 7.85
CA LYS A 83 -6.63 -25.78 7.64
C LYS A 83 -6.59 -26.23 6.19
N TYR A 84 -6.58 -25.28 5.25
CA TYR A 84 -6.42 -25.56 3.83
C TYR A 84 -5.06 -26.22 3.54
N GLY A 85 -3.96 -25.63 4.03
CA GLY A 85 -2.62 -26.18 3.85
C GLY A 85 -2.47 -27.58 4.43
N GLN A 86 -3.03 -27.85 5.60
CA GLN A 86 -3.04 -29.18 6.22
C GLN A 86 -3.82 -30.20 5.38
N ALA A 87 -5.03 -29.85 4.94
CA ALA A 87 -5.89 -30.74 4.15
C ALA A 87 -5.26 -31.10 2.79
N HIS A 88 -4.51 -30.18 2.21
CA HIS A 88 -3.82 -30.34 0.93
C HIS A 88 -2.34 -30.73 1.07
N GLN A 89 -1.85 -31.00 2.28
CA GLN A 89 -0.47 -31.40 2.58
C GLN A 89 0.58 -30.43 2.02
N LEU A 90 0.26 -29.14 1.99
CA LEU A 90 1.14 -28.10 1.45
C LEU A 90 2.35 -27.90 2.37
N ARG A 91 3.55 -27.86 1.77
CA ARG A 91 4.81 -27.66 2.48
C ARG A 91 5.79 -26.83 1.64
N GLY A 92 6.65 -26.09 2.31
CA GLY A 92 7.72 -25.34 1.67
C GLY A 92 7.23 -24.26 0.70
N ILE A 93 8.12 -23.81 -0.17
CA ILE A 93 7.84 -22.78 -1.16
C ILE A 93 6.81 -23.28 -2.17
N GLU A 94 6.93 -24.52 -2.65
CA GLU A 94 6.03 -25.09 -3.65
C GLU A 94 4.59 -25.17 -3.12
N GLY A 95 4.42 -25.58 -1.87
CA GLY A 95 3.13 -25.57 -1.19
C GLY A 95 2.56 -24.17 -1.03
N THR A 96 3.42 -23.19 -0.75
CA THR A 96 3.04 -21.77 -0.65
C THR A 96 2.56 -21.23 -2.02
N VAL A 97 3.28 -21.53 -3.11
CA VAL A 97 2.85 -21.16 -4.47
C VAL A 97 1.53 -21.83 -4.83
N ALA A 98 1.35 -23.12 -4.50
CA ALA A 98 0.11 -23.84 -4.75
C ALA A 98 -1.08 -23.25 -3.96
N TYR A 99 -0.87 -22.87 -2.70
CA TYR A 99 -1.85 -22.18 -1.87
C TYR A 99 -2.34 -20.89 -2.53
N TRP A 100 -1.41 -20.02 -2.95
CA TRP A 100 -1.75 -18.74 -3.56
C TRP A 100 -2.37 -18.90 -4.95
N LYS A 101 -1.99 -19.91 -5.73
CA LYS A 101 -2.67 -20.27 -6.99
C LYS A 101 -4.13 -20.69 -6.76
N ALA A 102 -4.39 -21.48 -5.73
CA ALA A 102 -5.76 -21.88 -5.39
C ALA A 102 -6.60 -20.69 -4.94
N TYR A 103 -6.05 -19.82 -4.07
CA TYR A 103 -6.74 -18.60 -3.67
C TYR A 103 -7.00 -17.67 -4.86
N ARG A 104 -6.01 -17.55 -5.76
CA ARG A 104 -6.13 -16.79 -7.01
C ARG A 104 -7.28 -17.27 -7.86
N ALA A 105 -7.44 -18.58 -8.06
CA ALA A 105 -8.53 -19.13 -8.86
C ALA A 105 -9.92 -18.75 -8.30
N ILE A 106 -10.10 -18.80 -6.98
CA ILE A 106 -11.33 -18.35 -6.33
C ILE A 106 -11.53 -16.84 -6.54
N THR A 107 -10.46 -16.06 -6.49
CA THR A 107 -10.51 -14.60 -6.68
C THR A 107 -10.86 -14.22 -8.11
N ASP A 108 -10.28 -14.90 -9.10
CA ASP A 108 -10.64 -14.75 -10.51
C ASP A 108 -12.12 -15.06 -10.73
N GLU A 109 -12.62 -16.16 -10.16
CA GLU A 109 -14.03 -16.53 -10.26
C GLU A 109 -14.96 -15.52 -9.58
N MET A 110 -14.60 -15.01 -8.39
CA MET A 110 -15.34 -13.94 -7.73
C MET A 110 -15.38 -12.69 -8.60
N PHE A 111 -14.25 -12.28 -9.17
CA PHE A 111 -14.15 -11.11 -10.05
C PHE A 111 -14.98 -11.28 -11.32
N GLU A 112 -14.95 -12.45 -11.95
CA GLU A 112 -15.73 -12.76 -13.15
C GLU A 112 -17.24 -12.63 -12.89
N ARG A 113 -17.72 -13.10 -11.72
CA ARG A 113 -19.14 -13.11 -11.35
C ARG A 113 -19.69 -11.73 -10.91
N LEU A 114 -18.84 -10.75 -10.59
CA LEU A 114 -19.29 -9.39 -10.27
C LEU A 114 -20.03 -8.73 -11.45
N ASN A 115 -21.12 -8.04 -11.15
CA ASN A 115 -21.95 -7.29 -12.08
C ASN A 115 -21.74 -5.76 -11.99
N THR A 116 -20.73 -5.32 -11.25
CA THR A 116 -20.35 -3.90 -11.18
C THR A 116 -19.26 -3.51 -12.18
N ASP A 117 -19.04 -2.20 -12.34
CA ASP A 117 -17.93 -1.65 -13.12
C ASP A 117 -16.61 -2.16 -12.57
N LYS A 118 -15.85 -2.86 -13.43
CA LYS A 118 -14.65 -3.56 -13.02
C LYS A 118 -13.52 -3.47 -14.03
N LEU A 119 -12.31 -3.36 -13.51
CA LEU A 119 -11.08 -3.26 -14.27
C LEU A 119 -10.10 -4.31 -13.75
N SER A 120 -9.56 -5.13 -14.65
CA SER A 120 -8.49 -6.09 -14.33
C SER A 120 -7.17 -5.60 -14.88
N ILE A 121 -6.13 -5.58 -14.07
CA ILE A 121 -4.80 -5.11 -14.43
C ILE A 121 -3.78 -6.22 -14.12
N ASP A 122 -3.14 -6.72 -15.17
CA ASP A 122 -1.93 -7.51 -15.03
C ASP A 122 -0.77 -6.58 -14.70
N ASN A 123 -0.31 -6.59 -13.44
CA ASN A 123 0.79 -5.77 -12.99
C ASN A 123 2.13 -6.53 -12.93
N SER A 124 2.27 -7.62 -13.70
CA SER A 124 3.51 -8.40 -13.77
C SER A 124 4.73 -7.59 -14.19
N ASP A 125 4.56 -6.60 -15.07
CA ASP A 125 5.63 -5.77 -15.65
C ASP A 125 5.96 -4.54 -14.80
N GLY A 126 5.13 -4.20 -13.82
CA GLY A 126 5.39 -3.09 -12.90
C GLY A 126 5.42 -1.68 -13.51
N VAL A 127 4.85 -1.47 -14.70
CA VAL A 127 4.75 -0.15 -15.37
C VAL A 127 3.66 0.73 -14.74
N TRP A 128 3.85 1.11 -13.47
CA TRP A 128 2.86 1.84 -12.66
C TRP A 128 2.30 3.11 -13.30
N PRO A 129 3.08 3.99 -13.96
CA PRO A 129 2.53 5.18 -14.60
C PRO A 129 1.47 4.84 -15.66
N GLU A 130 1.63 3.74 -16.39
CA GLU A 130 0.64 3.29 -17.37
C GLU A 130 -0.63 2.77 -16.69
N TYR A 131 -0.47 2.03 -15.59
CA TYR A 131 -1.60 1.51 -14.82
C TYR A 131 -2.38 2.64 -14.14
N GLU A 132 -1.71 3.68 -13.66
CA GLU A 132 -2.32 4.87 -13.07
C GLU A 132 -3.19 5.61 -14.09
N LEU A 133 -2.68 5.84 -15.30
CA LEU A 133 -3.46 6.44 -16.39
C LEU A 133 -4.68 5.60 -16.77
N LEU A 134 -4.52 4.27 -16.80
CA LEU A 134 -5.62 3.35 -17.06
C LEU A 134 -6.70 3.43 -15.96
N ILE A 135 -6.29 3.52 -14.69
CA ILE A 135 -7.19 3.65 -13.54
C ILE A 135 -7.91 4.99 -13.57
N LEU A 136 -7.20 6.09 -13.80
CA LEU A 136 -7.79 7.42 -13.92
C LEU A 136 -8.85 7.46 -15.03
N SER A 137 -8.51 6.92 -16.19
CA SER A 137 -9.46 6.80 -17.30
C SER A 137 -10.67 5.96 -16.94
N PHE A 138 -10.49 4.85 -16.22
CA PHE A 138 -11.57 3.97 -15.78
C PHE A 138 -12.49 4.65 -14.76
N LEU A 139 -11.91 5.42 -13.83
CA LEU A 139 -12.66 6.17 -12.81
C LEU A 139 -13.26 7.49 -13.33
N GLY A 140 -12.97 7.86 -14.59
CA GLY A 140 -13.39 9.15 -15.15
C GLY A 140 -12.74 10.35 -14.45
N LEU A 141 -11.53 10.16 -13.91
CA LEU A 141 -10.75 11.18 -13.22
C LEU A 141 -9.70 11.76 -14.16
N GLU A 142 -9.48 13.07 -14.04
CA GLU A 142 -8.35 13.73 -14.69
C GLU A 142 -7.06 13.46 -13.91
N SER A 143 -5.92 13.35 -14.59
CA SER A 143 -4.62 13.33 -13.93
C SER A 143 -4.39 14.67 -13.23
N GLY A 144 -4.57 14.69 -11.92
CA GLY A 144 -4.44 15.88 -11.11
C GLY A 144 -2.97 16.28 -10.94
N LEU A 145 -2.64 17.47 -11.45
CA LEU A 145 -1.55 18.37 -11.06
C LEU A 145 -0.13 17.77 -11.00
N ASP A 146 0.60 17.93 -12.11
CA ASP A 146 2.06 18.09 -12.05
C ASP A 146 2.36 19.32 -11.19
N VAL A 147 2.56 19.14 -9.89
CA VAL A 147 3.29 20.14 -9.11
C VAL A 147 4.74 20.02 -9.59
N GLU A 148 5.14 20.88 -10.53
CA GLU A 148 6.54 21.03 -10.92
C GLU A 148 7.33 21.50 -9.70
N VAL A 149 7.85 20.55 -8.91
CA VAL A 149 8.86 20.84 -7.91
C VAL A 149 10.22 20.66 -8.56
N VAL A 150 11.05 21.70 -8.52
CA VAL A 150 12.39 21.66 -9.09
C VAL A 150 13.24 20.69 -8.28
N SER A 151 13.91 19.74 -8.93
CA SER A 151 14.69 18.67 -8.28
C SER A 151 15.77 19.18 -7.32
N GLU A 152 16.32 20.38 -7.57
CA GLU A 152 17.31 21.02 -6.67
C GLU A 152 16.68 21.48 -5.35
N GLU A 153 15.41 21.87 -5.34
CA GLU A 153 14.70 22.28 -4.14
C GLU A 153 14.36 21.09 -3.24
N LEU A 154 14.16 19.89 -3.82
CA LEU A 154 13.90 18.68 -3.04
C LEU A 154 15.13 18.23 -2.24
N GLN A 155 16.33 18.37 -2.81
CA GLN A 155 17.57 17.95 -2.16
C GLN A 155 17.80 18.62 -0.80
N ARG A 156 17.29 19.85 -0.61
CA ARG A 156 17.41 20.55 0.68
C ARG A 156 16.71 19.81 1.82
N PHE A 157 15.67 19.03 1.53
CA PHE A 157 14.93 18.24 2.52
C PHE A 157 15.63 16.92 2.86
N ALA A 158 16.59 16.47 2.06
CA ALA A 158 17.34 15.24 2.35
C ALA A 158 18.24 15.42 3.58
N GLY A 159 18.21 14.44 4.48
CA GLY A 159 19.00 14.42 5.71
C GLY A 159 18.39 13.53 6.79
N VAL A 160 19.06 13.50 7.94
CA VAL A 160 18.58 12.80 9.14
C VAL A 160 17.88 13.81 10.04
N TYR A 161 16.69 13.43 10.50
CA TYR A 161 15.85 14.21 11.39
C TYR A 161 15.67 13.47 12.71
N TYR A 162 15.60 14.21 13.81
CA TYR A 162 15.47 13.69 15.17
C TYR A 162 14.16 14.16 15.78
N ALA A 163 13.44 13.26 16.45
CA ALA A 163 12.17 13.60 17.10
C ALA A 163 12.38 14.70 18.16
N GLU A 164 11.48 15.69 18.18
CA GLU A 164 11.56 16.84 19.10
C GLU A 164 11.13 16.47 20.54
N THR A 165 10.41 15.36 20.71
CA THR A 165 9.88 14.95 22.02
C THR A 165 10.93 14.28 22.92
N GLU A 166 11.12 14.79 24.14
CA GLU A 166 12.09 14.28 25.15
C GLU A 166 11.94 12.80 25.52
N SER A 167 10.76 12.20 25.33
CA SER A 167 10.52 10.79 25.65
C SER A 167 11.08 9.81 24.62
N ASP A 168 11.55 10.29 23.47
CA ASP A 168 11.91 9.44 22.33
C ASP A 168 13.05 10.03 21.49
N SER A 169 14.04 10.66 22.13
CA SER A 169 15.15 11.37 21.47
C SER A 169 16.04 10.50 20.57
N ASP A 170 15.93 9.17 20.67
CA ASP A 170 16.63 8.21 19.79
C ASP A 170 15.83 7.90 18.51
N THR A 171 14.57 8.34 18.43
CA THR A 171 13.73 8.14 17.25
C THR A 171 14.16 9.10 16.15
N THR A 172 14.64 8.50 15.06
CA THR A 172 15.20 9.19 13.90
C THR A 172 14.39 8.88 12.65
N CYS A 173 14.24 9.88 11.80
CA CYS A 173 13.71 9.76 10.45
C CYS A 173 14.82 10.08 9.46
N GLU A 174 14.84 9.40 8.32
CA GLU A 174 15.78 9.69 7.25
C GLU A 174 15.03 9.99 5.96
N VAL A 175 15.31 11.17 5.39
CA VAL A 175 14.80 11.59 4.09
C VAL A 175 15.94 11.55 3.10
N ARG A 176 15.76 10.83 1.99
CA ARG A 176 16.74 10.69 0.91
C ARG A 176 16.13 11.20 -0.39
N PHE A 177 16.94 11.85 -1.21
CA PHE A 177 16.54 12.20 -2.57
C PHE A 177 16.93 11.06 -3.51
N ASP A 178 15.95 10.50 -4.19
CA ASP A 178 16.16 9.53 -5.27
C ASP A 178 16.27 10.28 -6.60
N ARG A 179 17.45 10.17 -7.23
CA ARG A 179 17.76 10.85 -8.49
C ARG A 179 17.07 10.20 -9.69
N ASP A 180 16.80 8.90 -9.62
CA ASP A 180 16.23 8.16 -10.74
C ASP A 180 14.74 8.48 -10.90
N THR A 181 14.05 8.69 -9.76
CA THR A 181 12.63 9.04 -9.71
C THR A 181 12.38 10.53 -9.46
N ALA A 182 13.45 11.32 -9.24
CA ALA A 182 13.38 12.73 -8.86
C ALA A 182 12.44 12.99 -7.65
N SER A 183 12.40 12.06 -6.69
CA SER A 183 11.46 12.06 -5.58
C SER A 183 12.16 11.98 -4.22
N LEU A 184 11.44 12.35 -3.15
CA LEU A 184 11.91 12.12 -1.79
C LEU A 184 11.44 10.74 -1.31
N ILE A 185 12.36 9.98 -0.73
CA ILE A 185 12.11 8.71 -0.09
C ILE A 185 12.31 8.88 1.41
N VAL A 186 11.38 8.38 2.21
CA VAL A 186 11.46 8.46 3.66
C VAL A 186 11.56 7.07 4.29
N ASP A 187 12.38 7.00 5.34
CA ASP A 187 12.61 5.83 6.16
C ASP A 187 12.44 6.19 7.64
N ARG A 188 11.99 5.21 8.44
CA ARG A 188 11.86 5.29 9.91
C ARG A 188 10.88 6.34 10.43
N LEU A 189 9.96 6.84 9.59
CA LEU A 189 8.81 7.58 10.09
C LEU A 189 7.82 6.65 10.83
N PRO A 190 7.26 7.09 11.97
CA PRO A 190 6.23 6.33 12.68
C PRO A 190 5.05 6.00 11.76
N HIS A 191 4.61 4.74 11.80
CA HIS A 191 3.48 4.22 11.01
C HIS A 191 3.68 4.25 9.48
N VAL A 192 4.86 4.59 9.00
CA VAL A 192 5.22 4.62 7.57
C VAL A 192 6.12 3.43 7.24
N TRP A 193 5.95 2.86 6.05
CA TRP A 193 6.80 1.76 5.58
C TRP A 193 8.22 2.25 5.26
N THR A 194 9.17 1.33 5.25
CA THR A 194 10.52 1.65 4.76
C THR A 194 10.50 1.93 3.26
N GLN A 195 11.40 2.81 2.82
CA GLN A 195 11.58 3.24 1.44
C GLN A 195 10.28 3.79 0.83
N THR A 196 9.53 4.58 1.59
CA THR A 196 8.25 5.12 1.13
C THR A 196 8.46 6.43 0.35
N PRO A 197 7.97 6.54 -0.89
CA PRO A 197 7.98 7.80 -1.63
C PRO A 197 7.07 8.86 -1.00
N LEU A 198 7.51 10.11 -1.09
CA LEU A 198 6.73 11.30 -0.77
C LEU A 198 6.27 11.96 -2.07
N ILE A 199 4.96 12.17 -2.20
CA ILE A 199 4.31 12.74 -3.39
C ILE A 199 4.05 14.23 -3.14
N PRO A 200 4.60 15.15 -3.94
CA PRO A 200 4.34 16.58 -3.75
C PRO A 200 2.85 16.90 -3.87
N SER A 201 2.27 17.53 -2.85
CA SER A 201 0.88 18.00 -2.85
C SER A 201 0.76 19.52 -2.66
N GLY A 202 1.87 20.19 -2.35
CA GLY A 202 1.98 21.65 -2.32
C GLY A 202 3.40 22.12 -1.96
N PRO A 203 3.62 23.44 -1.81
CA PRO A 203 4.92 23.97 -1.39
C PRO A 203 5.33 23.40 -0.02
N ASN A 204 6.41 22.62 0.00
CA ASN A 204 6.93 21.95 1.19
C ASN A 204 5.93 20.96 1.85
N VAL A 205 4.88 20.54 1.15
CA VAL A 205 3.89 19.58 1.63
C VAL A 205 3.89 18.37 0.71
N PHE A 206 3.97 17.20 1.33
CA PHE A 206 4.04 15.94 0.63
C PHE A 206 3.08 14.93 1.24
N ASP A 207 2.32 14.24 0.39
CA ASP A 207 1.55 13.08 0.78
C ASP A 207 2.48 11.87 0.90
N VAL A 208 2.29 11.06 1.94
CA VAL A 208 3.02 9.80 2.11
C VAL A 208 2.38 8.77 1.20
N GLN A 209 3.13 8.23 0.23
CA GLN A 209 2.57 7.30 -0.73
C GLN A 209 1.88 6.14 -0.01
N SER A 210 0.64 5.84 -0.43
CA SER A 210 -0.19 4.74 0.06
C SER A 210 -0.69 4.84 1.51
N LEU A 211 -0.49 5.97 2.18
CA LEU A 211 -0.95 6.22 3.53
C LEU A 211 -1.71 7.55 3.60
N PRO A 212 -2.74 7.68 4.47
CA PRO A 212 -3.47 8.94 4.63
C PRO A 212 -2.67 9.93 5.51
N LEU A 213 -1.37 10.04 5.29
CA LEU A 213 -0.46 10.86 6.09
C LEU A 213 0.19 11.93 5.22
N GLN A 214 0.51 13.07 5.83
CA GLN A 214 1.19 14.18 5.17
C GLN A 214 2.44 14.58 5.94
N VAL A 215 3.48 14.91 5.18
CA VAL A 215 4.74 15.47 5.68
C VAL A 215 4.80 16.94 5.28
N HIS A 216 4.99 17.80 6.28
CA HIS A 216 5.18 19.23 6.11
C HIS A 216 6.62 19.59 6.49
N PHE A 217 7.34 20.23 5.57
CA PHE A 217 8.64 20.83 5.86
C PHE A 217 8.48 22.32 6.15
N ALA A 218 8.96 22.76 7.31
CA ALA A 218 9.01 24.16 7.70
C ALA A 218 10.47 24.60 7.86
N GLU A 219 10.81 25.71 7.21
CA GLU A 219 12.08 26.40 7.46
C GLU A 219 11.84 27.42 8.57
N GLU A 220 12.57 27.32 9.68
CA GLU A 220 12.58 28.35 10.71
C GLU A 220 13.81 29.26 10.53
N ASP A 221 13.70 30.51 10.98
CA ASP A 221 14.73 31.53 10.80
C ASP A 221 16.09 31.10 11.37
N SER A 222 17.05 30.92 10.45
CA SER A 222 18.52 30.88 10.53
C SER A 222 19.28 30.05 11.58
N GLU A 223 18.69 29.55 12.67
CA GLU A 223 19.44 28.78 13.70
C GLU A 223 18.87 27.39 14.03
N GLN A 224 17.63 27.07 13.66
CA GLN A 224 16.95 25.83 14.12
C GLN A 224 16.80 24.71 13.07
N GLY A 225 17.36 24.91 11.87
CA GLY A 225 17.32 23.91 10.80
C GLY A 225 15.92 23.71 10.21
N ILE A 226 15.76 22.67 9.38
CA ILE A 226 14.47 22.32 8.77
C ILE A 226 13.69 21.45 9.74
N ARG A 227 12.41 21.77 9.98
CA ARG A 227 11.49 20.91 10.72
C ARG A 227 10.63 20.08 9.76
N LEU A 228 10.43 18.82 10.11
CA LEU A 228 9.54 17.88 9.44
C LEU A 228 8.41 17.54 10.40
N ARG A 229 7.16 17.85 10.03
CA ARG A 229 5.98 17.44 10.79
C ARG A 229 5.19 16.40 10.02
N LEU A 230 4.98 15.24 10.63
CA LEU A 230 4.10 14.18 10.13
C LEU A 230 2.71 14.35 10.74
N THR A 231 1.67 14.46 9.91
CA THR A 231 0.28 14.59 10.34
C THR A 231 -0.63 13.60 9.61
N GLY A 232 -1.78 13.30 10.18
CA GLY A 232 -2.81 12.47 9.54
C GLY A 232 -4.00 12.19 10.46
N PRO A 233 -5.00 11.41 9.99
CA PRO A 233 -6.11 10.98 10.82
C PRO A 233 -5.61 10.03 11.92
N THR A 234 -6.41 9.89 12.98
CA THR A 234 -6.16 8.87 14.00
C THR A 234 -6.19 7.48 13.36
N LEU A 235 -5.09 6.76 13.47
CA LEU A 235 -4.98 5.36 13.02
C LEU A 235 -5.32 4.41 14.17
N LEU A 236 -5.45 3.11 13.88
CA LEU A 236 -5.66 2.07 14.90
C LEU A 236 -4.59 2.08 16.01
N SER A 237 -3.40 2.56 15.69
CA SER A 237 -2.26 2.70 16.60
C SER A 237 -2.19 4.04 17.34
N GLY A 238 -3.14 4.96 17.12
CA GLY A 238 -3.21 6.26 17.78
C GLY A 238 -3.09 7.45 16.82
N ASN A 239 -2.95 8.65 17.40
CA ASN A 239 -2.76 9.89 16.65
C ASN A 239 -1.37 9.95 16.03
N VAL A 240 -1.30 10.46 14.80
CA VAL A 240 -0.04 10.72 14.10
C VAL A 240 0.14 12.24 14.03
N ASP A 241 0.83 12.79 15.02
CA ASP A 241 1.29 14.19 15.03
C ASP A 241 2.68 14.23 15.69
N VAL A 242 3.72 14.15 14.86
CA VAL A 242 5.11 14.05 15.33
C VAL A 242 5.96 15.07 14.59
N VAL A 243 6.83 15.75 15.33
CA VAL A 243 7.76 16.75 14.80
C VAL A 243 9.18 16.22 14.92
N PHE A 244 9.94 16.38 13.84
CA PHE A 244 11.36 16.09 13.78
C PHE A 244 12.15 17.32 13.32
N VAL A 245 13.39 17.43 13.79
CA VAL A 245 14.31 18.52 13.44
C VAL A 245 15.51 17.96 12.69
N LYS A 246 15.87 18.57 11.57
CA LYS A 246 17.00 18.17 10.74
C LYS A 246 18.30 18.42 11.49
N GLN A 247 19.20 17.44 11.44
CA GLN A 247 20.57 17.64 11.90
C GLN A 247 21.28 18.68 11.00
N ALA A 248 21.88 19.69 11.63
CA ALA A 248 22.69 20.71 10.97
C ALA A 248 23.93 20.10 10.28
#